data_AF-A0A518ENF5-F1
#
_entry.id   AF-A0A518ENF5-F1
#
_cell.length_a   1.000
_cell.length_b   1.000
_cell.length_c   1.000
_cell.angle_alpha   90.00
_cell.angle_beta   90.00
_cell.angle_gamma   90.00
#
_symmetry.space_group_name_H-M   'P 1'
#
loop_
_entity.id
_entity.type
_entity.pdbx_description
1 polymer ?
#
loop_
_entity_poly.entity_id
_entity_poly.type
_entity_poly.pdbx_seq_one_letter_code
_entity_poly.pdbx_strand_id
1 'polypeptide(L)' 'MTSILEALIDEIQASSLTRYRIAQESGVAPSQLSRLVNGQSGMSIGSIEAIAEVLGLELVLRRKAATKRRKR' A
#
# COMPACT_ATOMS: atom_id res chain seq x y z
N MET A 1 -2.24 -9.22 -12.12
CA MET A 1 -1.18 -8.28 -11.68
C MET A 1 -1.85 -7.43 -10.64
N THR A 2 -1.60 -7.73 -9.37
CA THR A 2 -2.25 -7.07 -8.24
C THR A 2 -1.76 -5.63 -8.17
N SER A 3 -2.67 -4.68 -8.03
CA SER A 3 -2.28 -3.27 -7.86
C SER A 3 -1.55 -3.09 -6.53
N ILE A 4 -0.70 -2.07 -6.41
CA ILE A 4 0.00 -1.79 -5.14
C ILE A 4 -0.97 -1.52 -3.98
N LEU A 5 -2.16 -0.99 -4.31
CA LEU A 5 -3.21 -0.72 -3.33
C LEU A 5 -3.89 -2.00 -2.85
N GLU A 6 -4.15 -2.94 -3.76
CA GLU A 6 -4.70 -4.26 -3.41
C GLU A 6 -3.74 -5.00 -2.49
N ALA A 7 -2.44 -5.03 -2.80
CA ALA A 7 -1.43 -5.64 -1.95
C ALA A 7 -1.37 -5.00 -0.55
N LEU A 8 -1.48 -3.66 -0.47
CA LEU A 8 -1.54 -2.97 0.82
C LEU A 8 -2.81 -3.35 1.61
N ILE A 9 -3.97 -3.46 0.94
CA ILE A 9 -5.23 -3.86 1.57
C ILE A 9 -5.13 -5.27 2.13
N ASP A 10 -4.53 -6.20 1.39
CA ASP A 10 -4.32 -7.57 1.84
C ASP A 10 -3.46 -7.61 3.11
N GLU A 11 -2.38 -6.83 3.17
CA GLU A 11 -1.54 -6.76 4.37
C GLU A 11 -2.21 -6.06 5.56
N ILE A 12 -3.05 -5.05 5.32
CA ILE A 12 -3.90 -4.46 6.36
C ILE A 12 -4.84 -5.51 6.96
N GLN A 13 -5.37 -6.42 6.14
CA GLN A 13 -6.28 -7.47 6.59
C GLN A 13 -5.57 -8.64 7.27
N ALA A 14 -4.34 -8.96 6.84
CA ALA A 14 -3.49 -9.98 7.45
C ALA A 14 -2.85 -9.52 8.76
N SER A 15 -2.72 -8.21 8.96
CA SER A 15 -2.19 -7.61 10.17
C SER A 15 -3.04 -7.92 11.41
N SER A 16 -2.37 -8.05 12.55
CA SER A 16 -3.03 -8.14 13.86
C SER A 16 -3.55 -6.79 14.37
N LEU A 17 -3.18 -5.69 13.71
CA LEU A 17 -3.59 -4.35 14.08
C LEU A 17 -4.99 -4.05 13.55
N THR A 18 -5.80 -3.36 14.36
CA THR A 18 -7.07 -2.84 13.87
C THR A 18 -6.83 -1.71 12.87
N ARG A 19 -7.72 -1.55 11.89
CA ARG A 19 -7.67 -0.42 10.94
C ARG A 19 -7.58 0.92 11.66
N TYR A 20 -8.30 1.07 12.76
CA TYR A 20 -8.24 2.28 13.58
C TYR A 20 -6.84 2.54 14.14
N ARG A 21 -6.18 1.50 14.66
CA ARG A 21 -4.82 1.59 15.21
C ARG A 21 -3.80 1.91 14.11
N ILE A 22 -3.91 1.27 12.95
CA ILE A 22 -3.09 1.58 11.77
C ILE A 22 -3.24 3.06 11.39
N ALA A 23 -4.47 3.56 11.29
CA ALA A 23 -4.73 4.95 10.95
C ALA A 23 -4.12 5.93 11.98
N GLN A 24 -4.23 5.63 13.28
CA GLN A 24 -3.62 6.46 14.32
C GLN A 24 -2.10 6.46 14.24
N GLU A 25 -1.47 5.29 14.15
CA GLU A 25 -0.01 5.18 14.12
C GLU A 25 0.59 5.76 12.83
N SER A 26 -0.12 5.64 11.70
CA SER A 26 0.35 6.15 10.41
C SER A 26 0.02 7.64 10.20
N GLY A 27 -0.68 8.29 11.14
CA GLY A 27 -1.15 9.68 10.99
C GLY A 27 -2.18 9.90 9.88
N VAL A 28 -2.81 8.83 9.38
CA VAL A 28 -3.82 8.88 8.31
C VAL A 28 -5.20 9.02 8.92
N ALA A 29 -6.08 9.79 8.27
CA ALA A 29 -7.47 9.86 8.70
C ALA A 29 -8.16 8.48 8.63
N PRO A 30 -8.83 7.99 9.70
CA PRO A 30 -9.53 6.70 9.68
C PRO A 30 -10.56 6.59 8.56
N SER A 31 -11.21 7.70 8.20
CA SER A 31 -12.15 7.76 7.08
C SER A 31 -11.47 7.51 5.73
N GLN A 32 -10.23 7.97 5.56
CA GLN A 32 -9.44 7.75 4.35
C GLN A 32 -9.00 6.29 4.24
N LEU A 33 -8.54 5.69 5.34
CA LEU A 33 -8.21 4.25 5.38
C LEU A 33 -9.43 3.37 5.10
N SER A 34 -10.59 3.71 5.69
CA SER A 34 -11.85 3.01 5.42
C SER A 34 -12.23 3.05 3.95
N ARG A 35 -12.16 4.24 3.30
CA ARG A 35 -12.45 4.35 1.87
C ARG A 35 -11.47 3.57 1.00
N LEU A 36 -10.18 3.51 1.37
CA LEU A 36 -9.20 2.68 0.67
C LEU A 36 -9.59 1.20 0.72
N VAL A 37 -9.81 0.67 1.93
CA VAL A 37 -10.13 -0.76 2.13
C VAL A 37 -11.44 -1.15 1.42
N ASN A 38 -12.40 -0.23 1.34
CA ASN A 38 -13.66 -0.44 0.62
C ASN A 38 -13.57 -0.17 -0.89
N GLY A 39 -12.39 0.15 -1.44
CA GLY A 39 -12.19 0.44 -2.86
C GLY A 39 -12.86 1.73 -3.36
N GLN A 40 -13.26 2.62 -2.45
CA GLN A 40 -14.00 3.84 -2.75
C GLN A 40 -13.09 5.01 -3.15
N SER A 41 -11.84 5.02 -2.65
CA SER A 41 -10.86 6.04 -3.02
C SER A 41 -9.43 5.52 -2.91
N GLY A 42 -8.56 6.00 -3.80
CA GLY A 42 -7.12 5.85 -3.62
C GLY A 42 -6.58 6.72 -2.48
N MET A 43 -5.27 6.66 -2.29
CA MET A 43 -4.52 7.47 -1.32
C MET A 43 -3.26 8.04 -1.98
N SER A 44 -2.71 9.11 -1.39
CA SER A 44 -1.42 9.62 -1.82
C SER A 44 -0.30 8.63 -1.47
N ILE A 45 0.81 8.70 -2.21
CA ILE A 45 1.99 7.87 -1.98
C ILE A 45 2.50 8.03 -0.54
N GLY A 46 2.56 9.26 -0.02
CA GLY A 46 3.00 9.49 1.36
C GLY A 46 2.10 8.82 2.41
N SER A 47 0.79 8.75 2.19
CA SER A 47 -0.09 8.00 3.11
C SER A 47 0.08 6.49 2.99
N ILE A 48 0.37 5.99 1.79
CA ILE A 48 0.67 4.57 1.55
C ILE A 48 1.99 4.20 2.24
N GLU A 49 3.02 5.05 2.11
CA GLU A 49 4.32 4.88 2.79
C GLU A 49 4.16 4.86 4.31
N ALA A 50 3.40 5.80 4.88
CA ALA A 50 3.16 5.83 6.32
C ALA A 50 2.44 4.59 6.84
N ILE A 51 1.45 4.07 6.09
CA ILE A 51 0.78 2.80 6.45
C ILE A 51 1.75 1.62 6.33
N ALA A 52 2.56 1.59 5.27
CA ALA A 52 3.55 0.55 5.06
C ALA A 52 4.56 0.51 6.22
N GLU A 53 5.03 1.67 6.69
CA GLU A 53 5.96 1.77 7.82
C GLU A 53 5.35 1.18 9.11
N VAL A 54 4.09 1.48 9.42
CA VAL A 54 3.38 0.90 10.58
C VAL A 54 3.24 -0.62 10.46
N LEU A 55 3.06 -1.13 9.25
CA LEU A 55 2.96 -2.57 8.98
C LEU A 55 4.33 -3.25 8.87
N GLY A 56 5.44 -2.52 8.99
CA GLY A 56 6.79 -3.06 8.84
C GLY A 56 7.13 -3.45 7.39
N LEU A 57 6.50 -2.78 6.42
CA LEU A 57 6.66 -3.00 4.98
C LEU A 57 7.52 -1.90 4.34
N GLU A 58 8.16 -2.23 3.21
CA GLU A 58 8.94 -1.29 2.41
C GLU A 58 8.35 -1.19 0.99
N LEU A 59 8.13 0.05 0.52
CA LEU A 59 7.76 0.31 -0.88
C LEU A 59 9.01 0.45 -1.75
N VAL A 60 9.18 -0.46 -2.71
CA VAL A 60 10.36 -0.47 -3.57
C VAL A 60 10.01 -0.23 -5.04
N LEU A 61 10.46 0.90 -5.58
CA LEU A 61 10.38 1.19 -7.02
C LEU A 61 11.52 0.48 -7.75
N ARG A 62 11.19 -0.51 -8.58
CA ARG A 62 12.16 -1.23 -9.43
C ARG A 62 11.97 -0.83 -10.89
N ARG A 63 13.09 -0.56 -11.59
CA ARG A 63 13.06 -0.40 -13.05
C ARG A 63 12.63 -1.72 -13.69
N LYS A 64 11.68 -1.67 -14.62
CA LYS A 64 11.34 -2.84 -15.44
C LYS A 64 12.59 -3.26 -16.23
N ALA A 65 12.97 -4.53 -16.13
CA ALA A 65 14.08 -5.05 -16.90
C ALA A 65 13.81 -4.79 -18.39
N ALA A 66 14.72 -4.06 -19.06
CA ALA A 66 14.64 -3.88 -20.49
C ALA A 66 14.79 -5.25 -21.13
N THR A 67 13.72 -5.78 -21.73
CA THR A 67 13.80 -6.98 -22.56
C THR A 67 14.78 -6.67 -23.68
N LYS A 68 16.03 -7.13 -23.57
CA LYS A 68 16.99 -7.08 -24.68
C LYS A 68 16.37 -7.92 -25.79
N ARG A 69 15.69 -7.26 -26.73
CA ARG A 69 15.31 -7.84 -28.00
C ARG A 69 16.62 -8.21 -28.67
N ARG A 70 17.00 -9.49 -28.57
CA ARG A 70 18.18 -10.06 -29.21
C ARG A 70 18.01 -9.80 -30.71
N LYS A 71 18.71 -8.79 -31.22
CA LYS A 71 18.79 -8.53 -32.66
C LYS A 71 19.51 -9.75 -33.24
N ARG A 72 18.77 -10.54 -34.02
CA ARG A 72 19.33 -11.62 -34.84
C ARG A 72 20.26 -11.03 -35.89
#